data_AF-A0A183B571-F1
#
_entry.id   AF-A0A183B571-F1
#
_cell.length_a   1.000
_cell.length_b   1.000
_cell.length_c   1.000
_cell.angle_alpha   90.00
_cell.angle_beta   90.00
_cell.angle_gamma   90.00
#
_symmetry.space_group_name_H-M   'P 1'
#
loop_
_entity.id
_entity.type
_entity.pdbx_description
1 polymer ?
#
loop_
_entity_poly.entity_id
_entity_poly.type
_entity_poly.pdbx_seq_one_letter_code
_entity_poly.pdbx_strand_id
1 'polypeptide(L)'
;MRENNGKEKITSTKGKKPLKGATVKPLKSIEVTTRIEQLEIDLKELQRIAQALLGRTTNVLLHDYAESLIRDTEARREADRRHVQDGIREFILDLLTQAAKCDFGDLLDLQLKDRLIAGINNTVLQNELLKLSNPTFTAVRAYCEQYLDIRAATSSMPSTIESTAMFNSLKT
;
A
#
# COMPACT_ATOMS: atom_id res chain seq x y z
N MET A 1 17.13 62.65 109.39
CA MET A 1 15.88 61.92 109.05
C MET A 1 15.54 62.20 107.60
N ARG A 2 15.27 61.15 106.80
CA ARG A 2 14.66 61.08 105.44
C ARG A 2 15.40 61.82 104.31
N GLU A 3 16.10 61.22 103.34
CA GLU A 3 15.89 60.04 102.48
C GLU A 3 14.80 60.22 101.39
N ASN A 4 15.18 59.87 100.14
CA ASN A 4 14.37 59.48 98.97
C ASN A 4 13.87 60.62 98.05
N ASN A 5 13.91 60.59 96.70
CA ASN A 5 14.00 59.50 95.71
C ASN A 5 14.40 60.06 94.32
N GLY A 6 15.16 59.27 93.55
CA GLY A 6 15.24 59.41 92.10
C GLY A 6 14.02 58.80 91.40
N LYS A 7 13.69 59.29 90.19
CA LYS A 7 12.99 58.56 89.13
C LYS A 7 13.37 59.13 87.75
N GLU A 8 14.00 58.28 86.95
CA GLU A 8 14.20 58.45 85.51
C GLU A 8 12.86 58.64 84.79
N LYS A 9 12.85 59.50 83.78
CA LYS A 9 11.70 59.74 82.91
C LYS A 9 11.99 59.21 81.51
N ILE A 10 11.25 58.18 81.12
CA ILE A 10 11.28 57.51 79.83
C ILE A 10 10.15 58.06 78.96
N THR A 11 10.45 58.47 77.71
CA THR A 11 9.48 58.69 76.63
C THR A 11 10.18 58.36 75.28
N SER A 12 9.94 57.21 74.63
CA SER A 12 8.92 56.91 73.58
C SER A 12 9.11 57.74 72.29
N THR A 13 9.42 57.22 71.10
CA THR A 13 8.62 56.34 70.21
C THR A 13 9.32 56.07 68.85
N LYS A 14 8.96 54.94 68.20
CA LYS A 14 8.92 54.62 66.73
C LYS A 14 10.26 54.56 65.95
N GLY A 15 10.55 53.56 65.12
CA GLY A 15 9.73 52.47 64.58
C GLY A 15 10.61 51.37 63.96
N LYS A 16 10.37 50.13 64.38
CA LYS A 16 10.75 48.92 63.66
C LYS A 16 9.81 48.76 62.46
N LYS A 17 10.35 48.71 61.24
CA LYS A 17 9.72 47.98 60.13
C LYS A 17 10.45 46.63 60.01
N PRO A 18 9.81 45.51 60.33
CA PRO A 18 10.29 44.22 59.87
C PRO A 18 9.44 43.72 58.69
N LEU A 19 10.13 42.98 57.81
CA LEU A 19 9.60 42.05 56.82
C LEU A 19 8.89 42.64 55.59
N LYS A 20 9.67 42.86 54.52
CA LYS A 20 9.34 42.16 53.28
C LYS A 20 9.89 40.75 53.42
N GLY A 21 9.05 39.83 53.87
CA GLY A 21 9.34 38.41 53.75
C GLY A 21 9.49 38.11 52.27
N ALA A 22 10.73 37.97 51.80
CA ALA A 22 10.98 37.24 50.58
C ALA A 22 10.47 35.83 50.88
N THR A 23 9.34 35.46 50.28
CA THR A 23 8.85 34.08 50.29
C THR A 23 9.86 33.26 49.47
N VAL A 24 10.99 32.94 50.08
CA VAL A 24 11.97 32.01 49.53
C VAL A 24 11.30 30.65 49.64
N LYS A 25 10.73 30.19 48.53
CA LYS A 25 10.24 28.82 48.42
C LYS A 25 11.38 27.88 48.85
N PRO A 26 11.12 26.87 49.71
CA PRO A 26 12.17 25.95 50.13
C PRO A 26 12.82 25.32 48.90
N LEU A 27 14.15 25.25 48.85
CA LEU A 27 14.92 24.66 47.72
C LEU A 27 14.39 23.29 47.27
N LYS A 28 13.93 22.45 48.21
CA LYS A 28 13.28 21.16 47.93
C LYS A 28 12.01 21.28 47.09
N SER A 29 11.24 22.36 47.23
CA SER A 29 10.01 22.58 46.47
C SER A 29 10.27 22.96 45.01
N ILE A 30 11.43 23.56 44.71
CA ILE A 30 11.82 23.95 43.34
C ILE A 30 12.31 22.72 42.58
N GLU A 31 13.14 21.89 43.21
CA GLU A 31 13.64 20.63 42.63
C GLU A 31 12.50 19.66 42.30
N VAL A 32 11.47 19.58 43.15
CA VAL A 32 10.28 18.76 42.89
C VAL A 32 9.49 19.29 41.69
N THR A 33 9.29 20.61 41.56
CA THR A 33 8.59 21.18 40.40
C THR A 33 9.34 20.94 39.09
N THR A 34 10.66 21.09 39.06
CA THR A 34 11.45 20.84 37.85
C THR A 34 11.42 19.37 37.43
N ARG A 35 11.40 18.44 38.41
CA ARG A 35 11.23 17.01 38.12
C ARG A 35 9.84 16.68 37.55
N ILE A 36 8.80 17.33 38.04
CA ILE A 36 7.43 17.15 37.51
C ILE A 36 7.35 17.66 36.07
N GLU A 37 7.87 18.86 35.79
CA GLU A 37 7.91 19.42 34.44
C GLU A 37 8.69 18.53 33.46
N GLN A 38 9.83 17.97 33.89
CA GLN A 38 10.60 17.03 33.09
C GLN A 38 9.82 15.74 32.80
N LEU A 39 9.15 15.17 33.80
CA LEU A 39 8.32 13.98 33.62
C LEU A 39 7.14 14.22 32.68
N GLU A 40 6.55 15.41 32.67
CA GLU A 40 5.49 15.77 31.72
C GLU A 40 6.01 15.85 30.28
N ILE A 41 7.24 16.33 30.08
CA ILE A 41 7.90 16.34 28.77
C ILE A 41 8.19 14.92 28.31
N ASP A 42 8.79 14.10 29.18
CA ASP A 42 9.15 12.72 28.87
C ASP A 42 7.89 11.89 28.54
N LEU A 43 6.78 12.12 29.27
CA LEU A 43 5.51 11.46 29.01
C LEU A 43 4.92 11.85 27.64
N LYS A 44 4.97 13.12 27.27
CA LYS A 44 4.52 13.60 25.95
C LYS A 44 5.35 13.00 24.82
N GLU A 45 6.66 12.90 25.02
CA GLU A 45 7.57 12.33 24.02
C GLU A 45 7.35 10.81 23.86
N LEU A 46 7.19 10.08 24.97
CA LEU A 46 6.81 8.67 24.94
C LEU A 46 5.48 8.44 24.20
N GLN A 47 4.49 9.30 24.42
CA GLN A 47 3.20 9.20 23.73
C GLN A 47 3.35 9.43 22.22
N ARG A 48 4.17 10.41 21.80
CA ARG A 48 4.47 10.68 20.39
C ARG A 48 5.19 9.51 19.72
N ILE A 49 6.18 8.93 20.39
CA ILE A 49 6.93 7.77 19.90
C ILE A 49 5.98 6.56 19.76
N ALA A 50 5.10 6.33 20.74
CA ALA A 50 4.13 5.24 20.68
C ALA A 50 3.17 5.38 19.49
N GLN A 51 2.66 6.58 19.22
CA GLN A 51 1.82 6.85 18.04
C GLN A 51 2.57 6.64 16.73
N ALA A 52 3.83 7.09 16.65
CA ALA A 52 4.66 6.90 15.47
C ALA A 52 4.99 5.42 15.20
N LEU A 53 5.30 4.65 16.25
CA LEU A 53 5.52 3.21 16.16
C LEU A 53 4.25 2.48 15.72
N LEU A 54 3.11 2.78 16.36
CA LEU A 54 1.83 2.19 16.01
C LEU A 54 1.49 2.44 14.54
N GLY A 55 1.62 3.70 14.07
CA GLY A 55 1.39 4.07 12.68
C GLY A 55 2.29 3.32 11.70
N ARG A 56 3.58 3.19 12.02
CA ARG A 56 4.53 2.39 11.21
C ARG A 56 4.13 0.93 11.14
N THR A 57 3.79 0.32 12.29
CA THR A 57 3.40 -1.09 12.34
C THR A 57 2.10 -1.36 11.59
N THR A 58 1.09 -0.49 11.72
CA THR A 58 -0.15 -0.62 10.94
C THR A 58 0.10 -0.47 9.45
N ASN A 59 0.99 0.43 9.02
CA ASN A 59 1.31 0.60 7.61
C ASN A 59 2.01 -0.62 7.02
N VAL A 60 2.94 -1.23 7.77
CA VAL A 60 3.61 -2.48 7.34
C VAL A 60 2.60 -3.61 7.18
N LEU A 61 1.73 -3.82 8.17
CA LEU A 61 0.72 -4.88 8.11
C LEU A 61 -0.29 -4.66 6.97
N LEU A 62 -0.73 -3.42 6.75
CA LEU A 62 -1.63 -3.08 5.64
C LEU A 62 -0.96 -3.30 4.28
N HIS A 63 0.32 -2.95 4.16
CA HIS A 63 1.10 -3.18 2.95
C HIS A 63 1.24 -4.67 2.65
N ASP A 64 1.65 -5.48 3.63
CA ASP A 64 1.82 -6.93 3.46
C ASP A 64 0.51 -7.62 3.06
N TYR A 65 -0.60 -7.19 3.67
CA TYR A 65 -1.93 -7.67 3.31
C TYR A 65 -2.33 -7.25 1.89
N ALA A 66 -2.11 -5.99 1.52
CA ALA A 66 -2.41 -5.48 0.19
C ALA A 66 -1.58 -6.20 -0.88
N GLU A 67 -0.27 -6.40 -0.65
CA GLU A 67 0.57 -7.16 -1.57
C GLU A 67 0.11 -8.62 -1.72
N SER A 68 -0.29 -9.26 -0.62
CA SER A 68 -0.82 -10.62 -0.67
C SER A 68 -2.09 -10.71 -1.52
N LEU A 69 -3.03 -9.77 -1.33
CA LEU A 69 -4.24 -9.68 -2.15
C LEU A 69 -3.93 -9.40 -3.62
N ILE A 70 -3.03 -8.46 -3.91
CA ILE A 70 -2.61 -8.14 -5.27
C ILE A 70 -2.06 -9.40 -5.94
N ARG A 71 -1.12 -10.09 -5.27
CA ARG A 71 -0.50 -11.33 -5.77
C ARG A 71 -1.52 -12.43 -6.05
N ASP A 72 -2.50 -12.63 -5.16
CA ASP A 72 -3.57 -13.61 -5.36
C ASP A 72 -4.45 -13.23 -6.57
N THR A 73 -4.85 -11.96 -6.68
CA THR A 73 -5.67 -11.52 -7.82
C THR A 73 -4.93 -11.61 -9.15
N GLU A 74 -3.62 -11.33 -9.17
CA GLU A 74 -2.78 -11.52 -10.35
C GLU A 74 -2.66 -13.01 -10.72
N ALA A 75 -2.42 -13.88 -9.74
CA ALA A 75 -2.35 -15.32 -9.97
C ALA A 75 -3.66 -15.89 -10.54
N ARG A 76 -4.82 -15.44 -10.05
CA ARG A 76 -6.14 -15.83 -10.59
C ARG A 76 -6.33 -15.36 -12.02
N ARG A 77 -6.04 -14.08 -12.31
CA ARG A 77 -6.14 -13.54 -13.67
C ARG A 77 -5.24 -14.29 -14.64
N GLU A 78 -4.06 -14.69 -14.18
CA GLU A 78 -3.12 -15.45 -14.99
C GLU A 78 -3.60 -16.89 -15.23
N ALA A 79 -4.18 -17.54 -14.22
CA ALA A 79 -4.80 -18.85 -14.39
C ALA A 79 -5.95 -18.81 -15.42
N ASP A 80 -6.84 -17.82 -15.33
CA ASP A 80 -7.92 -17.62 -16.30
C ASP A 80 -7.37 -17.38 -17.72
N ARG A 81 -6.31 -16.58 -17.83
CA ARG A 81 -5.64 -16.31 -19.12
C ARG A 81 -5.08 -17.59 -19.72
N ARG A 82 -4.39 -18.42 -18.94
CA ARG A 82 -3.87 -19.72 -19.39
C ARG A 82 -4.99 -20.65 -19.83
N HIS A 83 -6.08 -20.72 -19.07
CA HIS A 83 -7.24 -21.52 -19.44
C HIS A 83 -7.83 -21.13 -20.81
N VAL A 84 -7.93 -19.82 -21.09
CA VAL A 84 -8.34 -19.31 -22.41
C VAL A 84 -7.33 -19.67 -23.51
N GLN A 85 -6.02 -19.61 -23.22
CA GLN A 85 -4.98 -19.95 -24.18
C GLN A 85 -4.98 -21.44 -24.53
N ASP A 86 -5.07 -22.30 -23.53
CA ASP A 86 -5.14 -23.75 -23.69
C ASP A 86 -6.38 -24.14 -24.49
N GLY A 87 -7.54 -23.52 -24.21
CA GLY A 87 -8.78 -23.77 -24.95
C GLY A 87 -8.69 -23.42 -26.45
N ILE A 88 -7.94 -22.37 -26.83
CA ILE A 88 -7.73 -22.04 -28.25
C ILE A 88 -6.83 -23.07 -28.94
N ARG A 89 -5.75 -23.52 -28.28
CA ARG A 89 -4.85 -24.55 -28.84
C ARG A 89 -5.58 -25.88 -29.02
N GLU A 90 -6.31 -26.32 -27.99
CA GLU A 90 -7.11 -27.55 -28.06
C GLU A 90 -8.17 -27.46 -29.16
N PHE A 91 -8.87 -26.34 -29.26
CA PHE A 91 -9.88 -26.15 -30.31
C PHE A 91 -9.28 -26.24 -31.72
N ILE A 92 -8.10 -25.64 -31.97
CA ILE A 92 -7.43 -25.74 -33.27
C ILE A 92 -7.06 -27.20 -33.58
N LEU A 93 -6.54 -27.95 -32.59
CA LEU A 93 -6.17 -29.35 -32.77
C LEU A 93 -7.40 -30.24 -33.03
N ASP A 94 -8.48 -30.03 -32.30
CA ASP A 94 -9.74 -30.74 -32.49
C ASP A 94 -10.36 -30.46 -33.86
N LEU A 95 -10.32 -29.20 -34.28
CA LEU A 95 -10.80 -28.79 -35.60
C LEU A 95 -10.00 -29.50 -36.71
N LEU A 96 -8.68 -29.54 -36.60
CA LEU A 96 -7.82 -30.23 -37.57
C LEU A 96 -8.05 -31.75 -37.57
N THR A 97 -8.25 -32.34 -36.39
CA THR A 97 -8.52 -33.77 -36.24
C THR A 97 -9.87 -34.16 -36.83
N GLN A 98 -10.89 -33.31 -36.65
CA GLN A 98 -12.18 -33.47 -37.32
C GLN A 98 -12.02 -33.31 -38.83
N ALA A 99 -11.23 -32.32 -39.26
CA ALA A 99 -11.04 -32.04 -40.67
C ALA A 99 -10.38 -33.19 -41.44
N ALA A 100 -9.42 -33.87 -40.81
CA ALA A 100 -8.73 -35.02 -41.39
C ALA A 100 -9.64 -36.22 -41.73
N LYS A 101 -10.87 -36.24 -41.18
CA LYS A 101 -11.87 -37.30 -41.42
C LYS A 101 -12.84 -36.96 -42.55
N CYS A 102 -12.78 -35.75 -43.09
CA CYS A 102 -13.76 -35.21 -44.02
C CYS A 102 -13.10 -34.90 -45.36
N ASP A 103 -13.81 -35.20 -46.45
CA ASP A 103 -13.39 -34.80 -47.79
C ASP A 103 -14.07 -33.48 -48.16
N PHE A 104 -13.32 -32.39 -48.01
CA PHE A 104 -13.78 -31.04 -48.31
C PHE A 104 -13.43 -30.58 -49.72
N GLY A 105 -12.59 -31.34 -50.44
CA GLY A 105 -12.02 -30.92 -51.72
C GLY A 105 -11.50 -29.47 -51.69
N ASP A 106 -11.94 -28.67 -52.65
CA ASP A 106 -11.51 -27.27 -52.82
C ASP A 106 -12.07 -26.31 -51.74
N LEU A 107 -13.04 -26.75 -50.93
CA LEU A 107 -13.66 -25.93 -49.88
C LEU A 107 -12.95 -26.02 -48.53
N LEU A 108 -11.91 -26.85 -48.42
CA LEU A 108 -11.18 -27.11 -47.17
C LEU A 108 -10.75 -25.81 -46.48
N ASP A 109 -10.07 -24.92 -47.20
CA ASP A 109 -9.53 -23.68 -46.63
C ASP A 109 -10.65 -22.75 -46.13
N LEU A 110 -11.71 -22.57 -46.94
CA LEU A 110 -12.83 -21.70 -46.59
C LEU A 110 -13.58 -22.23 -45.35
N GLN A 111 -13.91 -23.51 -45.32
CA GLN A 111 -14.69 -24.09 -44.21
C GLN A 111 -13.90 -24.13 -42.91
N LEU A 112 -12.61 -24.49 -42.96
CA LEU A 112 -11.78 -24.49 -41.75
C LEU A 112 -11.53 -23.09 -41.22
N LYS A 113 -11.33 -22.12 -42.12
CA LYS A 113 -11.22 -20.71 -41.74
C LYS A 113 -12.47 -20.21 -41.04
N ASP A 114 -13.65 -20.40 -41.66
CA ASP A 114 -14.90 -19.89 -41.10
C ASP A 114 -15.25 -20.58 -39.78
N ARG A 115 -15.02 -21.89 -39.69
CA ARG A 115 -15.24 -22.66 -38.45
C ARG A 115 -14.25 -22.29 -37.35
N LEU A 116 -12.99 -22.00 -37.69
CA LEU A 116 -12.00 -21.52 -36.75
C LEU A 116 -12.42 -20.16 -36.17
N ILE A 117 -12.79 -19.19 -37.02
CA ILE A 117 -13.21 -17.85 -36.58
C ILE A 117 -14.48 -17.95 -35.71
N ALA A 118 -15.47 -18.73 -36.14
CA ALA A 118 -16.74 -18.87 -35.41
C ALA A 118 -16.60 -19.61 -34.08
N GLY A 119 -15.66 -20.57 -33.96
CA GLY A 119 -15.47 -21.37 -32.75
C GLY A 119 -14.53 -20.77 -31.71
N ILE A 120 -13.86 -19.65 -32.00
CA ILE A 120 -13.05 -18.92 -31.01
C ILE A 120 -13.97 -18.19 -30.04
N ASN A 121 -13.90 -18.57 -28.75
CA ASN A 121 -14.65 -17.93 -27.67
C ASN A 121 -14.06 -16.58 -27.22
N ASN A 122 -12.85 -16.23 -27.68
CA ASN A 122 -12.21 -14.95 -27.37
C ASN A 122 -12.70 -13.88 -28.36
N THR A 123 -13.63 -13.04 -27.92
CA THR A 123 -14.25 -11.99 -28.75
C THR A 123 -13.25 -10.97 -29.29
N VAL A 124 -12.18 -10.67 -28.54
CA VAL A 124 -11.13 -9.74 -29.01
C VAL A 124 -10.38 -10.35 -30.17
N LEU A 125 -9.92 -11.59 -30.03
CA LEU A 125 -9.23 -12.31 -31.10
C LEU A 125 -10.13 -12.49 -32.33
N GLN A 126 -11.38 -12.90 -32.12
CA GLN A 126 -12.35 -13.07 -33.21
C GLN A 126 -12.56 -11.75 -33.99
N ASN A 127 -12.71 -10.62 -33.30
CA ASN A 127 -12.85 -9.31 -33.94
C ASN A 127 -11.60 -8.90 -34.72
N GLU A 128 -10.40 -9.20 -34.22
CA GLU A 128 -9.16 -8.94 -34.97
C GLU A 128 -9.06 -9.81 -36.24
N LEU A 129 -9.46 -11.09 -36.15
CA LEU A 129 -9.49 -11.99 -37.30
C LEU A 129 -10.49 -11.53 -38.37
N LEU A 130 -11.65 -11.00 -37.97
CA LEU A 130 -12.67 -10.48 -38.90
C LEU A 130 -12.22 -9.21 -39.64
N LYS A 131 -11.22 -8.48 -39.14
CA LYS A 131 -10.64 -7.31 -39.83
C LYS A 131 -9.64 -7.69 -40.90
N LEU A 132 -9.15 -8.94 -40.92
CA LEU A 132 -8.23 -9.41 -41.93
C LEU A 132 -8.95 -9.49 -43.29
N SER A 133 -8.32 -8.95 -44.34
CA SER A 133 -8.87 -9.02 -45.69
C SER A 133 -8.63 -10.41 -46.28
N ASN A 134 -9.70 -11.21 -46.40
CA ASN A 134 -9.71 -12.55 -47.02
C ASN A 134 -8.50 -13.43 -46.65
N PRO A 135 -8.24 -13.68 -45.35
CA PRO A 135 -7.14 -14.54 -44.96
C PRO A 135 -7.39 -15.99 -45.39
N THR A 136 -6.33 -16.75 -45.64
CA THR A 136 -6.39 -18.21 -45.76
C THR A 136 -6.50 -18.84 -44.38
N PHE A 137 -6.91 -20.11 -44.29
CA PHE A 137 -6.95 -20.83 -43.02
C PHE A 137 -5.57 -20.84 -42.33
N THR A 138 -4.50 -21.07 -43.09
CA THR A 138 -3.12 -21.04 -42.56
C THR A 138 -2.77 -19.68 -41.94
N ALA A 139 -3.18 -18.57 -42.57
CA ALA A 139 -2.94 -17.23 -42.03
C ALA A 139 -3.71 -16.99 -40.73
N VAL A 140 -4.99 -17.39 -40.68
CA VAL A 140 -5.82 -17.29 -39.46
C VAL A 140 -5.23 -18.13 -38.33
N ARG A 141 -4.80 -19.36 -38.62
CA ARG A 141 -4.15 -20.25 -37.65
C ARG A 141 -2.87 -19.64 -37.10
N ALA A 142 -1.98 -19.17 -37.97
CA ALA A 142 -0.73 -18.55 -37.55
C ALA A 142 -0.97 -17.30 -36.69
N TYR A 143 -1.98 -16.50 -37.02
CA TYR A 143 -2.38 -15.35 -36.21
C TYR A 143 -2.85 -15.78 -34.81
N CYS A 144 -3.65 -16.84 -34.72
CA CYS A 144 -4.08 -17.40 -33.43
C CYS A 144 -2.88 -17.88 -32.60
N GLU A 145 -1.96 -18.64 -33.20
CA GLU A 145 -0.75 -19.13 -32.53
C GLU A 145 0.13 -17.97 -32.04
N GLN A 146 0.35 -16.95 -32.88
CA GLN A 146 1.10 -15.75 -32.51
C GLN A 146 0.43 -14.96 -31.37
N TYR A 147 -0.89 -14.83 -31.39
CA TYR A 147 -1.64 -14.16 -30.32
C TYR A 147 -1.43 -14.86 -28.96
N LEU A 148 -1.38 -16.19 -28.97
CA LEU A 148 -1.11 -16.99 -27.78
C LEU A 148 0.32 -16.75 -27.27
N ASP A 149 1.30 -16.75 -28.16
CA ASP A 149 2.71 -16.56 -27.81
C ASP A 149 2.98 -15.15 -27.23
N ILE A 150 2.40 -14.10 -27.84
CA ILE A 150 2.51 -12.72 -27.34
C ILE A 150 1.87 -12.59 -25.96
N ARG A 151 0.70 -13.22 -25.74
CA ARG A 151 0.03 -13.18 -24.44
C ARG A 151 0.74 -14.00 -23.36
N ALA A 152 1.40 -15.09 -23.74
CA ALA A 152 2.27 -15.84 -22.84
C ALA A 152 3.53 -15.02 -22.46
N ALA A 153 4.14 -14.33 -23.41
CA ALA A 153 5.32 -13.50 -23.16
C ALA A 153 5.00 -12.27 -22.28
N THR A 154 3.85 -11.63 -22.49
CA THR A 154 3.40 -10.47 -21.67
C THR A 154 2.94 -10.85 -20.27
N SER A 155 2.55 -12.10 -20.03
CA SER A 155 2.28 -12.64 -18.69
C SER A 155 3.55 -12.79 -17.84
N SER A 156 4.67 -13.12 -18.47
CA SER A 156 5.95 -13.42 -17.80
C SER A 156 6.63 -12.19 -17.19
N MET A 157 6.25 -10.98 -17.60
CA MET A 157 6.81 -9.76 -17.05
C MET A 157 6.06 -9.38 -15.77
N PRO A 158 6.69 -9.44 -14.58
CA PRO A 158 6.10 -8.84 -13.39
C PRO A 158 5.95 -7.34 -13.68
N SER A 159 4.74 -6.82 -13.56
CA SER A 159 4.55 -5.37 -13.51
C SER A 159 5.19 -4.89 -12.22
N THR A 160 6.48 -4.54 -12.30
CA THR A 160 7.20 -3.76 -11.29
C THR A 160 6.57 -2.37 -11.27
N ILE A 161 5.35 -2.28 -10.74
CA ILE A 161 4.77 -1.01 -10.35
C ILE A 161 5.45 -0.66 -9.04
N GLU A 162 6.22 0.42 -9.13
CA GLU A 162 7.04 1.07 -8.13
C GLU A 162 6.26 1.36 -6.83
N SER A 163 6.06 0.36 -5.98
CA SER A 163 5.61 0.62 -4.59
C SER A 163 6.66 1.40 -3.78
N THR A 164 7.90 1.48 -4.29
CA THR A 164 9.02 2.19 -3.66
C THR A 164 8.92 3.73 -3.77
N ALA A 165 8.14 4.29 -4.69
CA ALA A 165 8.12 5.74 -4.91
C ALA A 165 7.20 6.52 -3.95
N MET A 166 6.21 5.87 -3.31
CA MET A 166 5.23 6.59 -2.48
C MET A 166 5.63 6.73 -0.99
N PHE A 167 6.63 6.00 -0.51
CA PHE A 167 6.97 6.00 0.94
C PHE A 167 8.02 7.04 1.36
N ASN A 168 8.67 7.74 0.42
CA ASN A 168 9.70 8.75 0.74
C ASN A 168 9.15 10.14 1.09
N SER A 169 7.82 10.36 1.05
CA SER A 169 7.22 11.65 1.42
C SER A 169 6.90 11.80 2.91
N LEU A 170 7.21 10.82 3.77
CA LEU A 170 7.03 10.91 5.23
C LEU A 170 8.36 11.18 5.95
N LYS A 171 9.13 12.16 5.46
CA LYS A 171 10.26 12.76 6.16
C LYS A 171 10.22 14.28 6.01
N THR A 172 9.41 14.91 6.85
CA THR A 172 9.50 16.32 7.26
C THR A 172 9.15 16.35 8.74
#